data_AF-A0A2Z2DWK7-F1
#
_entry.id   AF-A0A2Z2DWK7-F1
#
_cell.length_a   1.000
_cell.length_b   1.000
_cell.length_c   1.000
_cell.angle_alpha   90.00
_cell.angle_beta   90.00
_cell.angle_gamma   90.00
#
_symmetry.space_group_name_H-M   'P 1'
#
loop_
_entity.id
_entity.type
_entity.pdbx_description
1 polymer ?
#
loop_
_entity_poly.entity_id
_entity_poly.type
_entity_poly.pdbx_seq_one_letter_code
_entity_poly.pdbx_strand_id
1 'polypeptide(L)'
;GNTLGVMFSVPFDYNWYSNWWDVKIYSGKRRADQGMYEDLYYGNPYRGDNGWHEKNLGYGLRMKGIMTSAGEAKMQIKISR
;
A
#
# COMPACT_ATOMS: atom_id res chain seq x y z
N GLY A 1 -2.56 -17.47 12.12
CA GLY A 1 -2.15 -16.06 12.06
C GLY A 1 -2.34 -15.54 10.66
N ASN A 2 -2.62 -14.26 10.50
CA ASN A 2 -2.81 -13.57 9.22
C ASN A 2 -1.52 -12.86 8.78
N THR A 3 -1.47 -12.38 7.54
CA THR A 3 -0.33 -11.63 6.99
C THR A 3 -0.75 -10.22 6.59
N LEU A 4 0.03 -9.21 7.00
CA LEU A 4 -0.08 -7.84 6.52
C LEU A 4 0.79 -7.68 5.26
N GLY A 5 0.15 -7.43 4.11
CA GLY A 5 0.84 -7.07 2.87
C GLY A 5 0.91 -5.56 2.72
N VAL A 6 2.07 -5.05 2.31
CA VAL A 6 2.31 -3.63 2.02
C VAL A 6 2.96 -3.54 0.64
N MET A 7 2.33 -2.80 -0.27
CA MET A 7 2.86 -2.54 -1.61
C MET A 7 3.29 -1.08 -1.71
N PHE A 8 4.40 -0.85 -2.40
CA PHE A 8 4.84 0.46 -2.84
C PHE A 8 5.32 0.36 -4.30
N SER A 9 5.05 1.40 -5.08
CA SER A 9 5.48 1.55 -6.45
C SER A 9 6.00 2.98 -6.64
N VAL A 10 7.27 3.09 -7.01
CA VAL A 10 7.96 4.35 -7.31
C VAL A 10 8.49 4.21 -8.73
N PRO A 11 7.85 4.86 -9.73
CA PRO A 11 8.24 4.70 -11.12
C PRO A 11 9.53 5.46 -11.44
N PHE A 12 10.18 5.05 -12.52
CA PHE A 12 11.31 5.80 -13.08
C PHE A 12 10.85 7.04 -13.86
N ASP A 13 9.81 6.90 -14.68
CA ASP A 13 9.27 7.99 -15.52
C ASP A 13 7.96 8.54 -14.97
N TYR A 14 8.02 9.78 -14.46
CA TYR A 14 6.87 10.49 -13.89
C TYR A 14 6.01 11.23 -14.93
N ASN A 15 6.41 11.27 -16.20
CA ASN A 15 5.55 11.84 -17.25
C ASN A 15 4.31 10.97 -17.49
N TRP A 16 4.45 9.66 -17.30
CA TRP A 16 3.39 8.67 -17.56
C TRP A 16 2.86 7.99 -16.30
N TYR A 17 3.66 7.97 -15.22
CA TYR A 17 3.34 7.23 -14.01
C TYR A 17 3.39 8.10 -12.75
N SER A 18 2.96 7.53 -11.63
CA SER A 18 2.95 8.17 -10.32
C SER A 18 3.28 7.16 -9.25
N ASN A 19 3.60 7.64 -8.04
CA ASN A 19 3.75 6.77 -6.89
C ASN A 19 2.40 6.12 -6.53
N TRP A 20 2.43 4.85 -6.15
CA TRP A 20 1.27 4.10 -5.69
C TRP A 20 1.62 3.23 -4.49
N TRP A 21 0.66 3.01 -3.60
CA TRP A 21 0.83 2.15 -2.44
C TRP A 21 -0.51 1.58 -1.97
N ASP A 22 -0.48 0.42 -1.33
CA ASP A 22 -1.67 -0.15 -0.69
C ASP A 22 -1.30 -1.09 0.46
N VAL A 23 -2.28 -1.33 1.33
CA VAL A 23 -2.20 -2.23 2.48
C VAL A 23 -3.42 -3.14 2.50
N LYS A 24 -3.18 -4.44 2.75
CA LYS A 24 -4.24 -5.46 2.87
C LYS A 24 -3.85 -6.53 3.88
N ILE A 25 -4.82 -7.09 4.58
CA ILE A 25 -4.64 -8.28 5.42
C ILE A 25 -5.04 -9.51 4.60
N TYR A 26 -4.15 -10.49 4.51
CA TYR A 26 -4.40 -11.80 3.94
C TYR A 26 -4.65 -12.82 5.04
N SER A 27 -5.66 -13.68 4.85
CA SER A 27 -5.91 -14.80 5.75
C SER A 27 -4.77 -15.82 5.70
N GLY A 28 -4.31 -16.27 6.86
CA GLY A 28 -3.23 -17.26 6.93
C GLY A 28 -1.83 -16.66 6.75
N LYS A 29 -0.83 -17.54 6.64
CA LYS A 29 0.56 -17.15 6.35
C LYS A 29 0.75 -17.11 4.84
N ARG A 30 1.00 -15.94 4.28
CA ARG A 30 1.23 -15.74 2.84
C ARG A 30 2.57 -15.07 2.60
N ARG A 31 3.39 -15.60 1.69
CA ARG A 31 4.64 -14.96 1.26
C ARG A 31 4.31 -13.88 0.23
N ALA A 32 5.07 -12.78 0.23
CA ALA A 32 4.99 -11.79 -0.84
C ALA A 32 5.52 -12.40 -2.15
N ASP A 33 4.72 -12.28 -3.20
CA ASP A 33 4.98 -12.81 -4.54
C ASP A 33 4.36 -11.90 -5.61
N GLN A 34 4.54 -12.24 -6.89
CA GLN A 34 3.96 -11.49 -8.01
C GLN A 34 2.44 -11.39 -7.90
N GLY A 35 1.75 -12.46 -7.48
CA GLY A 35 0.31 -12.45 -7.32
C GLY A 35 -0.18 -11.50 -6.22
N MET A 36 0.58 -11.34 -5.13
CA MET A 36 0.30 -10.35 -4.09
C MET A 36 0.53 -8.92 -4.61
N TYR A 37 1.60 -8.71 -5.40
CA TYR A 37 1.85 -7.42 -6.03
C TYR A 37 0.70 -7.01 -6.95
N GLU A 38 0.27 -7.89 -7.86
CA GLU A 38 -0.82 -7.63 -8.80
C GLU A 38 -2.15 -7.37 -8.10
N ASP A 39 -2.48 -8.14 -7.05
CA ASP A 39 -3.68 -7.92 -6.23
C ASP A 39 -3.70 -6.55 -5.55
N LEU A 40 -2.56 -6.06 -5.07
CA LEU A 40 -2.45 -4.74 -4.43
C LEU A 40 -2.37 -3.59 -5.45
N TYR A 41 -1.67 -3.79 -6.56
CA TYR A 41 -1.41 -2.76 -7.56
C TYR A 41 -2.60 -2.52 -8.50
N TYR A 42 -3.26 -3.59 -8.96
CA TYR A 42 -4.41 -3.48 -9.86
C TYR A 42 -5.77 -3.47 -9.14
N GLY A 43 -5.77 -3.60 -7.81
CA GLY A 43 -6.98 -3.54 -6.99
C GLY A 43 -7.55 -2.12 -6.88
N ASN A 44 -7.16 -1.39 -5.84
CA ASN A 44 -7.52 0.02 -5.67
C ASN A 44 -6.49 0.73 -4.79
N PRO A 45 -5.25 0.90 -5.27
CA PRO A 45 -4.19 1.50 -4.49
C PRO A 45 -4.41 3.00 -4.26
N TYR A 46 -3.77 3.52 -3.23
CA TYR A 46 -3.67 4.94 -2.99
C TYR A 46 -2.51 5.53 -3.81
N ARG A 47 -2.73 6.72 -4.38
CA ARG A 47 -1.67 7.49 -5.01
C ARG A 47 -0.72 8.02 -3.93
N GLY A 48 0.58 8.05 -4.19
CA GLY A 48 1.53 8.83 -3.41
C GLY A 48 1.34 10.30 -3.76
N ASP A 49 0.36 10.93 -3.13
CA ASP A 49 -0.13 12.29 -3.44
C ASP A 49 0.20 13.29 -2.32
N ASN A 50 1.05 12.89 -1.36
CA ASN A 50 1.36 13.64 -0.15
C ASN A 50 0.16 13.81 0.81
N GLY A 51 -0.94 13.07 0.58
CA GLY A 51 -2.12 13.05 1.43
C GLY A 51 -2.12 11.88 2.41
N TRP A 52 -2.82 12.07 3.54
CA TRP A 52 -3.12 10.98 4.46
C TRP A 52 -4.37 10.22 4.00
N HIS A 53 -4.27 8.90 3.91
CA HIS A 53 -5.36 7.99 3.55
C HIS A 53 -5.66 7.03 4.71
N GLU A 54 -6.93 6.66 4.83
CA GLU A 54 -7.40 5.69 5.83
C GLU A 54 -8.14 4.53 5.16
N LYS A 55 -7.94 3.32 5.69
CA LYS A 55 -8.57 2.10 5.18
C LYS A 55 -8.96 1.17 6.33
N ASN A 56 -10.16 0.60 6.27
CA ASN A 56 -10.51 -0.53 7.12
C ASN A 56 -9.89 -1.80 6.51
N LEU A 57 -9.11 -2.54 7.31
CA LEU A 57 -8.40 -3.72 6.86
C LEU A 57 -9.13 -5.04 7.18
N GLY A 58 -10.32 -4.96 7.77
CA GLY A 58 -10.98 -6.09 8.39
C GLY A 58 -10.25 -6.56 9.65
N TYR A 59 -10.68 -7.68 10.23
CA TYR A 59 -10.06 -8.28 11.41
C TYR A 59 -9.94 -7.36 12.63
N GLY A 60 -10.80 -6.34 12.72
CA GLY A 60 -10.73 -5.30 13.76
C GLY A 60 -9.48 -4.42 13.67
N LEU A 61 -8.95 -4.23 12.46
CA LEU A 61 -7.78 -3.39 12.18
C LEU A 61 -8.14 -2.29 11.18
N ARG A 62 -7.52 -1.13 11.38
CA ARG A 62 -7.55 0.02 10.49
C ARG A 62 -6.13 0.47 10.19
N MET A 63 -5.96 1.13 9.06
CA MET A 63 -4.71 1.78 8.70
C MET A 63 -4.91 3.26 8.47
N LYS A 64 -3.90 4.05 8.84
CA LYS A 64 -3.70 5.44 8.41
C LYS A 64 -2.30 5.57 7.83
N GLY A 65 -2.17 6.10 6.63
CA GLY A 65 -0.89 6.14 5.94
C GLY A 65 -0.77 7.26 4.93
N ILE A 66 0.46 7.51 4.50
CA ILE A 66 0.85 8.58 3.60
C ILE A 66 2.04 8.11 2.78
N MET A 67 2.12 8.55 1.52
CA MET A 67 3.29 8.42 0.68
C MET A 67 3.54 9.72 -0.08
N THR A 68 4.79 10.18 -0.12
CA THR A 68 5.16 11.38 -0.88
C THR A 68 5.16 11.11 -2.39
N SER A 69 5.00 12.16 -3.21
CA SER A 69 4.86 12.03 -4.67
C SER A 69 6.17 12.04 -5.46
N ALA A 70 7.30 12.36 -4.82
CA ALA A 70 8.61 12.45 -5.47
C ALA A 70 9.29 11.08 -5.64
N GLY A 71 10.32 11.04 -6.50
CA GLY A 71 11.18 9.87 -6.71
C GLY A 71 11.91 9.40 -5.45
N GLU A 72 12.33 10.33 -4.60
CA GLU A 72 12.77 10.03 -3.24
C GLU A 72 11.54 9.89 -2.33
N ALA A 73 10.85 8.76 -2.47
CA ALA A 73 9.58 8.53 -1.79
C ALA A 73 9.78 8.22 -0.30
N LYS A 74 8.93 8.82 0.54
CA LYS A 74 8.78 8.48 1.96
C LYS A 74 7.37 7.94 2.16
N MET A 75 7.28 6.76 2.76
CA MET A 75 6.01 6.12 3.10
C MET A 75 5.94 5.87 4.60
N GLN A 76 4.81 6.21 5.21
CA GLN A 76 4.53 5.96 6.61
C GLN A 76 3.15 5.32 6.75
N ILE A 77 3.08 4.21 7.49
CA ILE A 77 1.84 3.47 7.75
C ILE A 77 1.73 3.23 9.24
N LYS A 78 0.57 3.55 9.81
CA LYS A 78 0.18 3.20 11.18
C LYS A 78 -1.00 2.24 11.13
N ILE A 79 -0.85 1.09 11.79
CA ILE A 79 -1.93 0.11 12.00
C ILE A 79 -2.47 0.28 13.43
N SER A 80 -3.78 0.33 13.59
CA SER A 80 -4.44 0.39 14.89
C SER A 80 -5.69 -0.50 14.91
N ARG A 81 -6.22 -0.74 16.11
CA ARG A 81 -7.57 -1.29 16.29
C ARG A 81 -8.61 -0.18 16.14
#